data_AF-A0A453RGY3-F1
#
_entry.id   AF-A0A453RGY3-F1
#
_cell.length_a   1.000
_cell.length_b   1.000
_cell.length_c   1.000
_cell.angle_alpha   90.00
_cell.angle_beta   90.00
_cell.angle_gamma   90.00
#
_symmetry.space_group_name_H-M   'P 1'
#
loop_
_entity.id
_entity.type
_entity.pdbx_description
1 polymer ?
#
loop_
_entity_poly.entity_id
_entity_poly.type
_entity_poly.pdbx_seq_one_letter_code
_entity_poly.pdbx_strand_id
1 'polypeptide(L)'
;FNMLHARARNIIERCFGRLKGRWAILRSPSYFPIKTHCRIIMACALLHNLILQNMAEDPLASEDGMMQDNMEILEGENDEPEFITHISTSNEWTNFRNTLSQGMYNSYRARGH
;
A
#
# COMPACT_ATOMS: atom_id res chain seq x y z
N PHE A 1 -9.74 1.03 -14.46
CA PHE A 1 -8.40 0.49 -14.12
C PHE A 1 -7.97 0.74 -12.67
N ASN A 2 -8.82 1.36 -11.82
CA ASN A 2 -8.37 1.90 -10.53
C ASN A 2 -9.03 1.25 -9.31
N MET A 3 -10.14 0.52 -9.48
CA MET A 3 -10.87 -0.08 -8.35
C MET A 3 -10.12 -1.25 -7.70
N LEU A 4 -9.58 -2.17 -8.50
CA LEU A 4 -8.83 -3.32 -7.98
C LEU A 4 -7.54 -2.86 -7.29
N HIS A 5 -6.89 -1.82 -7.82
CA HIS A 5 -5.69 -1.24 -7.23
C HIS A 5 -5.99 -0.52 -5.92
N ALA A 6 -7.06 0.29 -5.88
CA ALA A 6 -7.52 0.97 -4.67
C ALA A 6 -7.91 -0.04 -3.58
N ARG A 7 -8.62 -1.13 -3.93
CA ARG A 7 -8.97 -2.19 -2.98
C ARG A 7 -7.73 -2.88 -2.39
N ALA A 8 -6.76 -3.25 -3.24
CA ALA A 8 -5.51 -3.85 -2.76
C ALA A 8 -4.74 -2.90 -1.83
N ARG A 9 -4.68 -1.61 -2.19
CA ARG A 9 -4.05 -0.58 -1.37
C ARG A 9 -4.73 -0.41 -0.01
N ASN A 10 -6.07 -0.33 0.01
CA ASN A 10 -6.85 -0.19 1.24
C ASN A 10 -6.61 -1.36 2.21
N ILE A 11 -6.59 -2.60 1.69
CA ILE A 11 -6.26 -3.79 2.49
C ILE A 11 -4.87 -3.66 3.12
N ILE A 12 -3.87 -3.25 2.33
CA ILE A 12 -2.49 -3.08 2.81
C ILE A 12 -2.41 -1.98 3.88
N GLU A 13 -3.06 -0.83 3.65
CA GLU A 13 -3.09 0.28 4.60
C GLU A 13 -3.76 -0.11 5.92
N ARG A 14 -4.89 -0.83 5.87
CA ARG A 14 -5.56 -1.38 7.06
C ARG A 14 -4.63 -2.33 7.82
N CYS A 15 -3.95 -3.25 7.14
CA CYS A 15 -2.99 -4.15 7.79
C CYS A 15 -1.88 -3.38 8.53
N PHE A 16 -1.33 -2.33 7.91
CA PHE A 16 -0.34 -1.48 8.59
C PHE A 16 -0.94 -0.68 9.75
N GLY A 17 -2.18 -0.22 9.63
CA GLY A 17 -2.93 0.41 10.71
C GLY A 17 -3.02 -0.48 11.94
N ARG A 18 -3.44 -1.74 11.78
CA ARG A 18 -3.54 -2.72 12.88
C ARG A 18 -2.19 -2.99 13.54
N LEU A 19 -1.13 -3.14 12.74
CA LEU A 19 0.22 -3.34 13.27
C LEU A 19 0.70 -2.12 14.06
N LYS A 20 0.48 -0.89 13.58
CA LYS A 20 0.83 0.34 14.31
C LYS A 20 -0.02 0.56 15.56
N GLY A 21 -1.30 0.16 15.53
CA GLY A 21 -2.20 0.17 16.69
C GLY A 21 -1.68 -0.73 17.80
N ARG A 22 -1.20 -1.93 17.48
CA ARG A 22 -0.70 -2.89 18.47
C ARG A 22 0.74 -2.63 18.93
N TRP A 23 1.63 -2.25 18.02
CA TRP A 23 3.06 -2.20 18.25
C TRP A 23 3.59 -0.76 18.28
N ALA A 24 3.86 -0.24 19.47
CA ALA A 24 4.33 1.14 19.66
C ALA A 24 5.62 1.47 18.90
N ILE A 25 6.49 0.48 18.68
CA ILE A 25 7.73 0.63 17.90
C ILE A 25 7.49 1.08 16.45
N LEU A 26 6.29 0.83 15.91
CA LEU A 26 5.91 1.22 14.55
C LEU A 26 5.26 2.61 14.47
N ARG A 27 4.96 3.25 15.62
CA ARG A 27 4.28 4.56 15.67
C ARG A 27 5.25 5.73 15.50
N SER A 28 6.46 5.60 16.03
CA SER A 28 7.47 6.67 15.97
C SER A 28 8.44 6.47 14.81
N PRO A 29 8.85 7.55 14.12
CA PRO A 29 9.92 7.48 13.15
C PRO A 29 11.19 7.03 13.86
N SER A 30 11.89 6.05 13.28
CA SER A 30 13.16 5.57 13.82
C SER A 30 14.23 5.54 12.74
N TYR A 31 15.46 5.84 13.14
CA TYR A 31 16.63 5.95 12.25
C TYR A 31 17.30 4.59 12.01
N PHE A 32 16.51 3.54 11.84
CA PHE A 32 17.07 2.23 11.48
C PHE A 32 17.41 2.15 9.99
N PRO A 33 18.44 1.38 9.61
CA PRO A 33 18.62 1.00 8.21
C PRO A 33 17.37 0.29 7.66
N ILE A 34 17.08 0.45 6.37
CA ILE A 34 15.89 -0.13 5.70
C ILE A 34 15.75 -1.63 6.00
N LYS A 35 16.87 -2.38 5.95
CA LYS A 35 16.88 -3.83 6.23
C LYS A 35 16.38 -4.15 7.65
N THR A 36 16.72 -3.31 8.63
CA THR A 36 16.31 -3.46 10.02
C THR A 36 14.83 -3.13 10.19
N HIS A 37 14.35 -2.06 9.55
CA HIS A 37 12.92 -1.73 9.50
C HIS A 37 12.08 -2.87 8.95
N CYS A 38 12.48 -3.47 7.82
CA CYS A 38 11.79 -4.62 7.25
C CYS A 38 11.72 -5.80 8.22
N ARG A 39 12.81 -6.09 8.94
CA ARG A 39 12.84 -7.16 9.96
C ARG A 39 11.91 -6.88 11.13
N ILE A 40 11.85 -5.64 11.61
CA ILE A 40 10.94 -5.23 12.69
C ILE A 40 9.48 -5.43 12.25
N ILE A 41 9.12 -4.98 11.05
CA ILE A 41 7.76 -5.13 10.49
C ILE A 41 7.40 -6.62 10.36
N MET A 42 8.30 -7.44 9.81
CA MET A 42 8.07 -8.89 9.68
C MET A 42 7.89 -9.56 11.06
N ALA A 43 8.74 -9.23 12.04
CA ALA A 43 8.61 -9.77 13.39
C ALA A 43 7.25 -9.37 14.02
N CYS A 44 6.83 -8.12 13.87
CA CYS A 44 5.52 -7.65 14.35
C CYS A 44 4.36 -8.41 13.70
N ALA A 45 4.44 -8.68 12.38
CA ALA A 45 3.42 -9.45 11.67
C ALA A 45 3.38 -10.91 12.11
N LEU A 46 4.54 -11.56 12.25
CA LEU A 46 4.61 -12.95 12.72
C LEU A 46 4.07 -13.10 14.15
N LEU A 47 4.47 -12.22 15.06
CA LEU A 47 3.97 -12.21 16.43
C LEU A 47 2.46 -11.93 16.48
N HIS A 48 1.97 -11.01 15.67
CA HIS A 48 0.55 -10.74 15.55
C HIS A 48 -0.23 -11.98 15.09
N ASN A 49 0.25 -12.65 14.03
CA ASN A 49 -0.38 -13.88 13.53
C ASN A 49 -0.35 -15.00 14.57
N LEU A 50 0.75 -15.15 15.29
CA LEU A 50 0.86 -16.15 16.37
C LEU A 50 -0.15 -15.87 17.49
N ILE A 51 -0.32 -14.61 17.89
CA ILE A 51 -1.30 -14.25 18.92
C ILE A 51 -2.72 -14.55 18.45
N LEU A 52 -3.07 -14.20 17.20
CA LEU A 52 -4.39 -14.50 16.62
C LEU A 52 -4.68 -16.00 16.50
N GLN A 53 -3.65 -16.84 16.31
CA GLN A 53 -3.82 -18.29 16.28
C GLN A 53 -4.13 -18.87 17.67
N ASN A 54 -3.70 -18.21 18.74
CA ASN A 54 -3.79 -18.73 20.11
C ASN A 54 -4.87 -18.02 20.96
N MET A 55 -5.37 -16.86 20.53
CA MET A 55 -6.41 -16.10 21.21
C MET A 55 -7.72 -16.18 20.44
N ALA A 56 -8.82 -16.45 21.15
CA ALA A 56 -10.15 -16.58 20.55
C ALA A 56 -10.72 -15.26 20.01
N GLU A 57 -10.28 -14.12 20.57
CA GLU A 57 -10.69 -12.78 20.14
C GLU A 57 -9.48 -11.86 20.03
N ASP A 58 -9.45 -11.05 18.97
CA ASP A 58 -8.47 -9.97 18.87
C ASP A 58 -8.95 -8.78 19.72
N PRO A 59 -8.18 -8.30 20.71
CA PRO A 59 -8.53 -7.11 21.49
C PRO A 59 -8.73 -5.84 20.64
N LEU A 60 -8.23 -5.83 19.40
CA LEU A 60 -8.44 -4.75 18.43
C LEU A 60 -9.62 -5.01 17.48
N ALA A 61 -10.37 -6.11 17.62
CA ALA A 61 -11.54 -6.41 16.78
C ALA A 61 -12.69 -5.41 16.99
N SER A 62 -12.82 -4.83 18.19
CA SER A 62 -13.86 -3.85 18.48
C SER A 62 -13.70 -2.51 17.74
N GLU A 63 -12.49 -2.16 17.28
CA GLU A 63 -12.28 -1.01 16.38
C GLU A 63 -12.78 -1.29 14.96
N ASP A 64 -12.92 -2.55 14.55
CA ASP A 64 -13.28 -2.95 13.18
C ASP A 64 -14.80 -2.83 12.94
N GLY A 65 -15.63 -3.08 13.97
CA GLY A 65 -17.09 -3.07 13.88
C GLY A 65 -17.71 -1.70 13.54
N MET A 66 -17.01 -0.60 13.85
CA MET A 66 -17.45 0.76 13.52
C MET A 66 -17.00 1.21 12.11
N MET A 67 -16.18 0.41 11.42
CA MET A 67 -15.65 0.68 10.08
C MET A 67 -16.01 -0.41 9.05
N GLN A 68 -16.68 -1.48 9.48
CA GLN A 68 -17.22 -2.55 8.64
C GLN A 68 -18.39 -2.05 7.77
N ASP A 69 -19.11 -1.02 8.24
CA ASP A 69 -20.27 -0.42 7.55
C ASP A 69 -19.87 0.25 6.21
N ASN A 70 -18.59 0.58 6.02
CA ASN A 70 -18.08 1.14 4.75
C ASN A 70 -17.77 0.06 3.69
N MET A 71 -18.04 -1.22 3.95
CA MET A 71 -17.90 -2.29 2.95
C MET A 71 -19.18 -2.48 2.11
N GLU A 72 -20.32 -1.96 2.57
CA GLU A 72 -21.57 -1.94 1.80
C GLU A 72 -22.00 -0.48 1.57
N ILE A 73 -22.00 -0.06 0.30
CA ILE A 73 -22.50 1.22 -0.22
C ILE A 73 -21.59 2.44 0.02
N LEU A 74 -20.85 2.80 -1.03
CA LEU A 74 -20.71 4.20 -1.45
C LEU A 74 -20.65 4.22 -2.99
N GLU A 75 -21.77 3.79 -3.59
CA GLU A 75 -22.20 4.41 -4.85
C GLU A 75 -22.57 5.86 -4.51
N GLY A 76 -21.58 6.76 -4.68
CA GLY A 76 -21.81 8.19 -4.71
C GLY A 76 -21.68 8.91 -3.38
N GLU A 77 -20.46 9.24 -2.98
CA GLU A 77 -20.12 10.58 -2.48
C GLU A 77 -18.80 11.00 -3.15
N ASN A 78 -18.85 12.15 -3.82
CA ASN A 78 -17.68 12.85 -4.33
C ASN A 78 -16.92 13.46 -3.14
N ASP A 79 -16.21 12.63 -2.38
CA ASP A 79 -15.06 13.14 -1.66
C ASP A 79 -13.87 13.04 -2.62
N GLU A 80 -13.42 14.23 -3.04
CA GLU A 80 -12.24 14.42 -3.89
C GLU A 80 -11.15 13.43 -3.45
N PRO A 81 -10.77 12.46 -4.30
CA PRO A 81 -9.71 11.55 -3.92
C PRO A 81 -8.46 12.42 -3.70
N GLU A 82 -7.81 12.27 -2.55
CA GLU A 82 -6.47 12.83 -2.35
C GLU A 82 -5.56 12.21 -3.41
N PHE A 83 -5.50 12.88 -4.55
CA PHE A 83 -4.61 12.53 -5.63
C PHE A 83 -3.19 12.67 -5.08
N ILE A 84 -2.34 11.70 -5.40
CA ILE A 84 -0.90 11.92 -5.33
C ILE A 84 -0.59 13.04 -6.33
N THR A 85 -0.54 14.28 -5.85
CA THR A 85 -0.35 15.48 -6.68
C THR A 85 1.05 15.56 -7.24
N HIS A 86 2.00 14.81 -6.67
CA HIS A 86 3.37 14.76 -7.15
C HIS A 86 4.03 13.41 -6.83
N ILE A 87 4.14 12.54 -7.83
CA ILE A 87 5.32 11.67 -7.91
C ILE A 87 6.37 12.55 -8.56
N SER A 88 7.40 12.98 -7.81
CA SER A 88 8.57 13.57 -8.44
C SER A 88 9.04 12.60 -9.49
N THR A 89 8.84 12.92 -10.76
CA THR A 89 9.45 12.18 -11.85
C THR A 89 10.94 12.30 -11.65
N SER A 90 11.55 11.29 -11.03
CA SER A 90 13.00 11.14 -11.12
C SER A 90 13.33 11.19 -12.60
N ASN A 91 14.35 11.98 -12.96
CA ASN A 91 14.90 12.03 -14.31
C ASN A 91 15.13 10.62 -14.86
N GLU A 92 15.49 9.66 -14.02
CA GLU A 92 15.63 8.23 -14.32
C GLU A 92 14.34 7.60 -14.88
N TRP A 93 13.20 7.85 -14.24
CA TRP A 93 11.90 7.28 -14.65
C TRP A 93 11.35 7.92 -15.92
N THR A 94 11.58 9.22 -16.10
CA THR A 94 11.25 9.92 -17.35
C THR A 94 12.13 9.42 -18.50
N ASN A 95 13.43 9.26 -18.26
CA ASN A 95 14.36 8.71 -19.26
C ASN A 95 14.01 7.27 -19.63
N PHE A 96 13.74 6.41 -18.65
CA PHE A 96 13.34 5.02 -18.90
C PHE A 96 12.10 4.93 -19.78
N ARG A 97 11.05 5.70 -19.47
CA ARG A 97 9.83 5.74 -20.29
C ARG A 97 10.09 6.26 -21.70
N ASN A 98 10.88 7.33 -21.84
CA ASN A 98 11.20 7.90 -23.14
C ASN A 98 12.02 6.94 -24.01
N THR A 99 13.01 6.25 -23.44
CA THR A 99 13.81 5.24 -24.13
C THR A 99 12.94 4.07 -24.60
N LEU A 100 12.04 3.57 -23.74
CA LEU A 100 11.12 2.50 -24.11
C LEU A 100 10.19 2.92 -25.26
N SER A 101 9.64 4.13 -25.17
CA SER A 101 8.73 4.71 -26.17
C SER A 101 9.42 4.85 -27.54
N GLN A 102 10.64 5.39 -27.55
CA GLN A 102 11.45 5.54 -28.75
C GLN A 102 11.82 4.17 -29.35
N GLY A 103 12.17 3.19 -28.52
CA GLY A 103 12.45 1.82 -28.98
C GLY A 103 11.25 1.17 -29.66
N MET A 104 10.05 1.32 -29.08
CA MET A 104 8.82 0.80 -29.67
C MET A 104 8.47 1.50 -30.99
N TYR A 105 8.60 2.83 -31.03
CA TYR A 105 8.34 3.62 -32.24
C TYR A 105 9.31 3.29 -33.38
N ASN A 106 10.60 3.15 -33.08
CA ASN A 106 11.62 2.78 -34.06
C ASN A 106 11.40 1.35 -34.59
N SER A 107 11.01 0.43 -33.70
CA SER A 107 10.67 -0.95 -34.09
C SER A 107 9.43 -1.01 -34.99
N TYR A 108 8.43 -0.16 -34.73
CA TYR A 108 7.26 -0.02 -35.59
C TYR A 108 7.66 0.53 -36.98
N ARG A 109 8.48 1.58 -37.03
CA ARG A 109 8.98 2.13 -38.30
C ARG A 109 9.83 1.14 -39.09
N ALA A 110 10.64 0.33 -38.41
CA ALA A 110 11.49 -0.68 -39.05
C ALA A 110 10.70 -1.87 -39.62
N ARG A 111 9.50 -2.15 -39.10
CA ARG A 111 8.58 -3.17 -39.63
C ARG A 111 7.68 -2.68 -40.77
N GLY A 112 7.72 -1.38 -41.07
CA GLY A 112 6.97 -0.76 -42.15
C GLY A 112 7.72 -0.69 -43.49
N HIS A 113 8.82 -1.44 -43.64
CA HIS A 113 9.57 -1.64 -44.89
C HIS A 113 9.62 -3.13 -45.23
#